data_AF-A0A8H6Y1M7-F1
#
_entry.id   AF-A0A8H6Y1M7-F1
#
_cell.length_a   1.000
_cell.length_b   1.000
_cell.length_c   1.000
_cell.angle_alpha   90.00
_cell.angle_beta   90.00
_cell.angle_gamma   90.00
#
_symmetry.space_group_name_H-M   'P 1'
#
loop_
_entity.id
_entity.type
_entity.pdbx_description
1 polymer ?
#
loop_
_entity_poly.entity_id
_entity_poly.type
_entity_poly.pdbx_seq_one_letter_code
_entity_poly.pdbx_strand_id
1 'polypeptide(L)'
;MMPKSGTLCDSRVFNLGDTFTTNYTLFQYNIASVVGANAGDSGISYTGWTLEDCDITSLYIHGDANAYTIDYTAVVECRNDAYSFSARTDFSLSSLVGKYSQFLGVKRSRKSQQEGSFNKTRDSRGVVLDAMTTLSSTDVASRIFTLLQATNGTSPVIISLQADFPFCPAALGRVAACAVNVPQFDISNSFVSYSNLTFKQYAAGDPLSDTNQPVITNDTFDVLANVIQTMAAAVRIDLGNPSPNNFLLNSTVIPSTLFATFPETVPGVYSTS
;
A
#
# COMPACT_ATOMS: atom_id res chain seq x y z
N MET A 1 13.62 -26.88 -1.93
CA MET A 1 14.72 -26.08 -2.52
C MET A 1 14.29 -24.62 -2.50
N MET A 2 14.97 -23.74 -1.78
CA MET A 2 14.78 -22.30 -1.97
C MET A 2 15.53 -21.86 -3.23
N PRO A 3 14.95 -21.00 -4.08
CA PRO A 3 15.69 -20.39 -5.18
C PRO A 3 16.94 -19.70 -4.64
N LYS A 4 18.09 -19.98 -5.25
CA LYS A 4 19.35 -19.30 -4.96
C LYS A 4 19.13 -17.81 -5.24
N SER A 5 19.43 -16.91 -4.30
CA SER A 5 19.37 -15.47 -4.58
C SER A 5 20.26 -15.15 -5.77
N GLY A 6 19.65 -14.65 -6.84
CA GLY A 6 20.37 -14.20 -8.03
C GLY A 6 21.30 -13.04 -7.67
N THR A 7 22.52 -13.10 -8.19
CA THR A 7 23.46 -11.97 -8.23
C THR A 7 22.97 -11.00 -9.29
N LEU A 8 22.35 -9.88 -8.90
CA LEU A 8 21.92 -8.79 -9.80
C LEU A 8 21.13 -9.27 -11.04
N CYS A 9 19.79 -9.23 -10.93
CA CYS A 9 18.89 -8.99 -12.05
C CYS A 9 19.27 -9.64 -13.39
N ASP A 10 19.33 -10.97 -13.42
CA ASP A 10 19.56 -11.73 -14.65
C ASP A 10 18.56 -11.31 -15.73
N SER A 11 19.04 -11.20 -16.98
CA SER A 11 18.18 -10.88 -18.11
C SER A 11 17.04 -11.90 -18.23
N ARG A 12 15.80 -11.42 -18.32
CA ARG A 12 14.60 -12.25 -18.31
C ARG A 12 13.49 -11.61 -19.14
N VAL A 13 12.80 -12.42 -19.94
CA VAL A 13 11.52 -12.01 -20.52
C VAL A 13 10.42 -12.32 -19.52
N PHE A 14 9.68 -11.30 -19.11
CA PHE A 14 8.50 -11.42 -18.28
C PHE A 14 7.23 -11.42 -19.12
N ASN A 15 6.31 -12.34 -18.82
CA ASN A 15 5.00 -12.44 -19.45
C ASN A 15 3.87 -12.10 -18.47
N LEU A 16 2.65 -11.97 -19.00
CA LEU A 16 1.45 -11.85 -18.17
C LEU A 16 1.37 -12.98 -17.14
N GLY A 17 1.10 -12.63 -15.89
CA GLY A 17 1.04 -13.57 -14.78
C GLY A 17 2.40 -13.96 -14.18
N ASP A 18 3.52 -13.58 -14.80
CA ASP A 18 4.82 -13.74 -14.14
C ASP A 18 4.92 -12.84 -12.91
N THR A 19 5.72 -13.29 -11.94
CA THR A 19 5.97 -12.53 -10.72
C THR A 19 7.43 -12.10 -10.61
N PHE A 20 7.66 -10.91 -10.05
CA PHE A 20 8.98 -10.41 -9.74
C PHE A 20 9.03 -9.77 -8.35
N THR A 21 10.25 -9.57 -7.86
CA THR A 21 10.55 -8.82 -6.63
C THR A 21 11.61 -7.80 -6.95
N THR A 22 11.61 -6.67 -6.26
CA THR A 22 12.63 -5.63 -6.43
C THR A 22 13.83 -5.87 -5.52
N ASN A 23 14.80 -4.96 -5.54
CA ASN A 23 15.98 -5.03 -4.67
C ASN A 23 15.66 -5.00 -3.17
N TYR A 24 14.59 -4.29 -2.79
CA TYR A 24 14.17 -4.19 -1.39
C TYR A 24 13.25 -5.34 -0.97
N THR A 25 12.68 -6.07 -1.92
CA THR A 25 11.93 -7.31 -1.68
C THR A 25 10.84 -7.12 -0.62
N LEU A 26 10.21 -5.95 -0.54
CA LEU A 26 9.11 -5.69 0.39
C LEU A 26 7.85 -6.39 -0.11
N PHE A 27 7.60 -6.30 -1.41
CA PHE A 27 6.47 -6.89 -2.09
C PHE A 27 6.90 -7.90 -3.17
N GLN A 28 5.97 -8.75 -3.55
CA GLN A 28 6.05 -9.56 -4.75
C GLN A 28 4.97 -9.07 -5.71
N TYR A 29 5.40 -8.62 -6.88
CA TYR A 29 4.50 -8.10 -7.89
C TYR A 29 4.18 -9.18 -8.90
N ASN A 30 2.93 -9.19 -9.37
CA ASN A 30 2.44 -9.99 -10.47
C ASN A 30 2.16 -9.08 -11.66
N ILE A 31 2.64 -9.41 -12.84
CA ILE A 31 2.39 -8.62 -14.06
C ILE A 31 0.93 -8.83 -14.47
N ALA A 32 0.17 -7.74 -14.38
CA ALA A 32 -1.26 -7.74 -14.62
C ALA A 32 -1.58 -7.40 -16.09
N SER A 33 -0.83 -6.49 -16.70
CA SER A 33 -0.99 -6.16 -18.13
C SER A 33 0.32 -5.72 -18.78
N VAL A 34 0.46 -5.98 -20.08
CA VAL A 34 1.55 -5.47 -20.93
C VAL A 34 0.89 -4.68 -22.05
N VAL A 35 1.15 -3.37 -22.10
CA VAL A 35 0.58 -2.44 -23.08
C VAL A 35 1.59 -2.15 -24.19
N GLY A 36 2.85 -1.98 -23.82
CA GLY A 36 3.99 -1.84 -24.73
C GLY A 36 4.95 -3.00 -24.53
N ALA A 37 4.74 -4.09 -25.28
CA ALA A 37 5.63 -5.23 -25.29
C ALA A 37 6.93 -4.87 -26.01
N ASN A 38 8.07 -5.36 -25.50
CA ASN A 38 9.38 -5.20 -26.13
C ASN A 38 10.12 -6.52 -26.30
N ALA A 39 9.46 -7.64 -26.00
CA ALA A 39 9.87 -8.98 -26.36
C ALA A 39 8.68 -9.81 -26.82
N GLY A 40 8.68 -10.16 -28.11
CA GLY A 40 7.56 -10.86 -28.73
C GLY A 40 6.27 -10.04 -28.70
N ASP A 41 5.14 -10.73 -28.74
CA ASP A 41 3.83 -10.08 -28.88
C ASP A 41 3.22 -9.61 -27.54
N SER A 42 3.72 -10.11 -26.40
CA SER A 42 3.13 -9.84 -25.07
C SER A 42 4.13 -9.82 -23.91
N GLY A 43 5.43 -9.84 -24.20
CA GLY A 43 6.49 -9.98 -23.21
C GLY A 43 7.30 -8.70 -23.00
N ILE A 44 7.96 -8.63 -21.85
CA ILE A 44 8.88 -7.55 -21.47
C ILE A 44 10.25 -8.16 -21.23
N SER A 45 11.19 -7.91 -22.13
CA SER A 45 12.58 -8.27 -21.94
C SER A 45 13.21 -7.32 -20.93
N TYR A 46 13.44 -7.79 -19.73
CA TYR A 46 14.22 -7.12 -18.70
C TYR A 46 15.69 -7.48 -18.83
N THR A 47 16.60 -6.50 -18.88
CA THR A 47 18.05 -6.74 -18.99
C THR A 47 18.84 -6.13 -17.84
N GLY A 48 18.23 -6.00 -16.66
CA GLY A 48 18.90 -5.49 -15.46
C GLY A 48 18.74 -4.00 -15.18
N TRP A 49 17.80 -3.31 -15.84
CA TRP A 49 17.55 -1.89 -15.59
C TRP A 49 16.91 -1.65 -14.22
N THR A 50 17.04 -0.42 -13.72
CA THR A 50 16.28 0.04 -12.56
C THR A 50 14.84 0.36 -12.95
N LEU A 51 13.90 0.16 -12.03
CA LEU A 51 12.47 0.46 -12.23
C LEU A 51 12.19 1.96 -11.99
N GLU A 52 13.05 2.83 -12.52
CA GLU A 52 12.96 4.28 -12.30
C GLU A 52 11.74 4.91 -12.96
N ASP A 53 11.21 4.27 -14.00
CA ASP A 53 10.00 4.68 -14.73
C ASP A 53 8.71 4.05 -14.17
N CYS A 54 8.76 3.55 -12.93
CA CYS A 54 7.63 2.93 -12.25
C CYS A 54 7.12 3.78 -11.08
N ASP A 55 5.81 3.81 -10.90
CA ASP A 55 5.18 4.38 -9.71
C ASP A 55 3.88 3.65 -9.35
N ILE A 56 3.43 3.82 -8.10
CA ILE A 56 2.08 3.42 -7.69
C ILE A 56 1.05 4.33 -8.38
N THR A 57 -0.02 3.73 -8.88
CA THR A 57 -1.10 4.46 -9.57
C THR A 57 -2.44 4.25 -8.92
N SER A 58 -2.68 3.07 -8.34
CA SER A 58 -3.89 2.80 -7.58
C SER A 58 -3.60 1.94 -6.36
N LEU A 59 -4.31 2.20 -5.28
CA LEU A 59 -4.37 1.38 -4.08
C LEU A 59 -5.83 1.05 -3.81
N TYR A 60 -6.15 -0.24 -3.84
CA TYR A 60 -7.43 -0.75 -3.40
C TYR A 60 -7.29 -1.21 -1.95
N ILE A 61 -8.22 -0.79 -1.11
CA ILE A 61 -8.33 -1.21 0.28
C ILE A 61 -9.71 -1.83 0.45
N HIS A 62 -9.77 -3.01 1.06
CA HIS A 62 -11.00 -3.71 1.38
C HIS A 62 -10.96 -4.17 2.83
N GLY A 63 -11.67 -3.46 3.70
CA GLY A 63 -11.87 -3.82 5.10
C GLY A 63 -13.17 -4.60 5.29
N ASP A 64 -13.10 -5.71 6.01
CA ASP A 64 -14.23 -6.48 6.51
C ASP A 64 -14.12 -6.57 8.04
N ALA A 65 -15.04 -5.90 8.72
CA ALA A 65 -15.11 -5.84 10.18
C ALA A 65 -15.58 -7.16 10.79
N ASN A 66 -16.37 -7.99 10.08
CA ASN A 66 -16.76 -9.31 10.57
C ASN A 66 -15.56 -10.25 10.63
N ALA A 67 -14.75 -10.21 9.58
CA ALA A 67 -13.57 -11.07 9.45
C ALA A 67 -12.33 -10.49 10.15
N TYR A 68 -12.38 -9.25 10.66
CA TYR A 68 -11.21 -8.52 11.14
C TYR A 68 -10.06 -8.59 10.12
N THR A 69 -10.38 -8.30 8.86
CA THR A 69 -9.42 -8.35 7.74
C THR A 69 -9.40 -7.03 7.00
N ILE A 70 -8.21 -6.58 6.63
CA ILE A 70 -8.01 -5.53 5.66
C ILE A 70 -7.12 -6.08 4.55
N ASP A 71 -7.69 -6.16 3.36
CA ASP A 71 -7.04 -6.59 2.14
C ASP A 71 -6.58 -5.35 1.35
N TYR A 72 -5.37 -5.44 0.82
CA TYR A 72 -4.74 -4.38 0.04
C TYR A 72 -4.33 -4.94 -1.32
N THR A 73 -4.64 -4.18 -2.36
CA THR A 73 -4.09 -4.38 -3.70
C THR A 73 -3.43 -3.08 -4.14
N ALA A 74 -2.11 -3.06 -4.24
CA ALA A 74 -1.38 -1.94 -4.82
C ALA A 74 -1.08 -2.24 -6.29
N VAL A 75 -1.49 -1.34 -7.18
CA VAL A 75 -1.20 -1.38 -8.61
C VAL A 75 -0.08 -0.38 -8.90
N VAL A 76 0.95 -0.88 -9.58
CA VAL A 76 2.07 -0.10 -10.06
C VAL A 76 2.06 -0.10 -11.57
N GLU A 77 2.41 1.02 -12.16
CA GLU A 77 2.61 1.13 -13.59
C GLU A 77 4.02 1.54 -13.88
N CYS A 78 4.56 0.96 -14.93
CA CYS A 78 5.91 1.17 -15.41
C CYS A 78 5.79 1.59 -16.87
N ARG A 79 6.23 2.81 -17.20
CA ARG A 79 5.97 3.41 -18.51
C ARG A 79 7.17 4.21 -18.99
N ASN A 80 7.82 3.77 -20.07
CA ASN A 80 8.82 4.54 -20.80
C ASN A 80 8.74 4.26 -22.31
N ASP A 81 9.68 4.82 -23.08
CA ASP A 81 9.73 4.66 -24.54
C ASP A 81 9.96 3.20 -24.99
N ALA A 82 10.55 2.37 -24.13
CA ALA A 82 10.95 1.01 -24.44
C ALA A 82 9.98 -0.05 -23.91
N TYR A 83 9.12 0.24 -22.94
CA TYR A 83 8.15 -0.70 -22.38
C TYR A 83 7.00 0.03 -21.68
N SER A 84 5.85 -0.62 -21.63
CA SER A 84 4.73 -0.17 -20.79
C SER A 84 3.97 -1.36 -20.22
N PHE A 85 3.85 -1.42 -18.89
CA PHE A 85 3.15 -2.49 -18.21
C PHE A 85 2.59 -2.07 -16.85
N SER A 86 1.63 -2.86 -16.37
CA SER A 86 1.13 -2.77 -15.00
C SER A 86 1.46 -4.05 -14.25
N ALA A 87 1.76 -3.89 -12.97
CA ALA A 87 1.91 -4.99 -12.04
C ALA A 87 1.13 -4.70 -10.76
N ARG A 88 0.80 -5.74 -10.00
CA ARG A 88 0.07 -5.60 -8.75
C ARG A 88 0.67 -6.46 -7.65
N THR A 89 0.53 -6.01 -6.42
CA THR A 89 0.80 -6.82 -5.23
C THR A 89 -0.45 -6.84 -4.37
N ASP A 90 -0.77 -8.03 -3.86
CA ASP A 90 -1.91 -8.29 -2.99
C ASP A 90 -1.41 -8.78 -1.64
N PHE A 91 -1.95 -8.22 -0.55
CA PHE A 91 -1.63 -8.68 0.81
C PHE A 91 -2.78 -8.35 1.77
N SER A 92 -2.87 -9.13 2.84
CA SER A 92 -3.94 -9.07 3.82
C SER A 92 -3.37 -8.90 5.22
N LEU A 93 -3.93 -7.97 5.97
CA LEU A 93 -3.70 -7.82 7.41
C LEU A 93 -4.91 -8.33 8.15
N SER A 94 -4.70 -9.29 9.04
CA SER A 94 -5.78 -9.88 9.83
C SER A 94 -5.26 -10.43 11.15
N SER A 95 -6.11 -10.38 12.17
CA SER A 95 -5.93 -11.11 13.42
C SER A 95 -6.25 -12.60 13.29
N LEU A 96 -6.91 -13.01 12.19
CA LEU A 96 -7.22 -14.41 11.90
C LEU A 96 -5.97 -15.18 11.49
N VAL A 97 -5.75 -16.31 12.18
CA VAL A 97 -4.66 -17.24 11.88
C VAL A 97 -4.77 -17.71 10.43
N GLY A 98 -3.68 -17.58 9.66
CA GLY A 98 -3.61 -18.01 8.26
C GLY A 98 -4.02 -16.96 7.23
N LYS A 99 -4.64 -15.84 7.63
CA LYS A 99 -4.93 -14.71 6.72
C LYS A 99 -3.89 -13.58 6.77
N TYR A 100 -3.07 -13.52 7.81
CA TYR A 100 -1.99 -12.52 7.88
C TYR A 100 -0.86 -12.84 6.89
N SER A 101 -0.65 -11.96 5.91
CA SER A 101 0.49 -12.05 5.00
C SER A 101 1.58 -11.05 5.42
N GLN A 102 2.58 -11.54 6.15
CA GLN A 102 3.80 -10.75 6.44
C GLN A 102 4.46 -10.28 5.16
N PHE A 103 4.91 -9.02 5.15
CA PHE A 103 5.77 -8.52 4.08
C PHE A 103 7.02 -9.39 3.93
N LEU A 104 7.46 -9.58 2.68
CA LEU A 104 8.61 -10.42 2.37
C LEU A 104 9.89 -9.89 3.03
N GLY A 105 10.00 -8.57 3.17
CA GLY A 105 11.09 -7.90 3.89
C GLY A 105 11.22 -8.32 5.36
N VAL A 106 10.12 -8.64 6.05
CA VAL A 106 10.14 -9.13 7.43
C VAL A 106 10.62 -10.57 7.51
N LYS A 107 10.18 -11.42 6.58
CA LYS A 107 10.66 -12.81 6.51
C LYS A 107 12.17 -12.84 6.30
N ARG A 108 12.70 -11.93 5.48
CA ARG A 108 14.15 -11.79 5.23
C ARG A 108 14.91 -11.29 6.47
N SER A 109 14.40 -10.25 7.14
CA SER A 109 15.06 -9.71 8.34
C SER A 109 15.09 -10.72 9.49
N ARG A 110 14.02 -11.51 9.68
CA ARG A 110 13.96 -12.59 10.68
C ARG A 110 14.90 -13.76 10.36
N LYS A 111 15.01 -14.17 9.09
CA LYS A 111 15.99 -15.19 8.67
C LYS A 111 17.43 -14.73 8.93
N SER A 112 17.75 -13.47 8.62
CA SER A 112 19.07 -12.90 8.92
C SER A 112 19.41 -12.94 10.42
N GLN A 113 18.39 -12.83 11.29
CA GLN A 113 18.55 -12.93 12.75
C GLN A 113 18.79 -14.39 13.20
N GLN A 114 18.09 -15.36 12.61
CA GLN A 114 18.28 -16.78 12.91
C GLN A 114 19.61 -17.33 12.38
N GLU A 115 20.15 -16.77 11.31
CA GLU A 115 21.42 -17.20 10.69
C GLU A 115 22.66 -16.53 11.31
N GLY A 116 22.53 -15.78 12.41
CA GLY A 116 23.68 -15.21 13.14
C GLY A 116 24.49 -14.16 12.36
N SER A 117 23.96 -13.65 11.24
CA SER A 117 24.65 -12.68 10.38
C SER A 117 24.46 -11.25 10.93
N PHE A 118 25.08 -10.98 12.07
CA PHE A 118 25.00 -9.68 12.78
C PHE A 118 25.72 -8.53 12.03
N ASN A 119 26.54 -8.85 11.02
CA ASN A 119 27.42 -7.90 10.31
C ASN A 119 26.95 -7.49 8.91
N LYS A 120 25.80 -7.97 8.42
CA LYS A 120 25.19 -7.45 7.19
C LYS A 120 24.18 -6.37 7.57
N THR A 121 24.37 -5.18 7.01
CA THR A 121 23.53 -3.98 7.19
C THR A 121 22.06 -4.38 7.28
N ARG A 122 21.52 -4.32 8.51
CA ARG A 122 20.15 -4.72 8.81
C ARG A 122 19.23 -3.78 8.05
N ASP A 123 18.64 -4.24 6.96
CA ASP A 123 17.61 -3.47 6.26
C ASP A 123 16.35 -3.45 7.13
N SER A 124 16.29 -2.49 8.05
CA SER A 124 15.21 -2.31 9.02
C SER A 124 13.94 -1.77 8.39
N ARG A 125 14.00 -1.28 7.15
CA ARG A 125 12.86 -0.63 6.47
C ARG A 125 11.69 -1.59 6.33
N GLY A 126 11.93 -2.86 6.01
CA GLY A 126 10.86 -3.87 5.95
C GLY A 126 10.18 -4.13 7.30
N VAL A 127 10.91 -4.01 8.41
CA VAL A 127 10.36 -4.17 9.77
C VAL A 127 9.60 -2.91 10.21
N VAL A 128 10.17 -1.73 9.94
CA VAL A 128 9.51 -0.45 10.22
C VAL A 128 8.22 -0.33 9.40
N LEU A 129 8.25 -0.73 8.13
CA LEU A 129 7.09 -0.74 7.27
C LEU A 129 6.00 -1.71 7.76
N ASP A 130 6.36 -2.94 8.12
CA ASP A 130 5.42 -3.90 8.68
C ASP A 130 4.79 -3.37 9.96
N ALA A 131 5.58 -2.75 10.84
CA ALA A 131 5.07 -2.12 12.06
C ALA A 131 4.11 -0.96 11.76
N MET A 132 4.50 -0.01 10.88
CA MET A 132 3.66 1.15 10.52
C MET A 132 2.37 0.72 9.83
N THR A 133 2.44 -0.25 8.93
CA THR A 133 1.28 -0.79 8.22
C THR A 133 0.37 -1.53 9.20
N THR A 134 0.92 -2.36 10.10
CA THR A 134 0.15 -3.07 11.12
C THR A 134 -0.51 -2.10 12.09
N LEU A 135 0.21 -1.11 12.60
CA LEU A 135 -0.32 -0.09 13.50
C LEU A 135 -1.43 0.71 12.83
N SER A 136 -1.23 1.15 11.59
CA SER A 136 -2.22 1.94 10.84
C SER A 136 -3.49 1.15 10.54
N SER A 137 -3.33 -0.11 10.16
CA SER A 137 -4.46 -1.01 9.89
C SER A 137 -5.21 -1.39 11.16
N THR A 138 -4.50 -1.58 12.27
CA THR A 138 -5.11 -1.88 13.57
C THR A 138 -5.89 -0.68 14.10
N ASP A 139 -5.38 0.54 13.93
CA ASP A 139 -6.08 1.77 14.31
C ASP A 139 -7.39 1.93 13.53
N VAL A 140 -7.35 1.77 12.19
CA VAL A 140 -8.55 1.77 11.34
C VAL A 140 -9.55 0.70 11.79
N ALA A 141 -9.09 -0.54 11.97
CA ALA A 141 -9.95 -1.64 12.38
C ALA A 141 -10.61 -1.39 13.74
N SER A 142 -9.85 -0.87 14.72
CA SER A 142 -10.34 -0.55 16.06
C SER A 142 -11.42 0.53 16.04
N ARG A 143 -11.21 1.59 15.26
CA ARG A 143 -12.18 2.70 15.12
C ARG A 143 -13.45 2.25 14.42
N ILE A 144 -13.33 1.49 13.33
CA ILE A 144 -14.50 0.90 12.64
C ILE A 144 -15.26 -0.02 13.60
N PHE A 145 -14.56 -0.87 14.36
CA PHE A 145 -15.19 -1.76 15.32
C PHE A 145 -15.88 -1.02 16.46
N THR A 146 -15.28 0.06 16.96
CA THR A 146 -15.89 0.93 17.98
C THR A 146 -17.15 1.59 17.45
N LEU A 147 -17.12 2.10 16.22
CA LEU A 147 -18.31 2.60 15.53
C LEU A 147 -19.36 1.51 15.34
N LEU A 148 -18.95 0.26 15.13
CA LEU A 148 -19.86 -0.87 14.97
C LEU A 148 -20.59 -1.26 16.26
N GLN A 149 -19.88 -1.21 17.39
CA GLN A 149 -20.49 -1.38 18.71
C GLN A 149 -21.41 -0.21 19.09
N ALA A 150 -20.99 1.03 18.84
CA ALA A 150 -21.74 2.22 19.23
C ALA A 150 -23.10 2.34 18.54
N THR A 151 -23.25 1.80 17.33
CA THR A 151 -24.50 1.78 16.57
C THR A 151 -25.28 0.47 16.70
N ASN A 152 -24.92 -0.40 17.65
CA ASN A 152 -25.57 -1.68 17.89
C ASN A 152 -25.66 -2.56 16.61
N GLY A 153 -24.58 -2.60 15.81
CA GLY A 153 -24.51 -3.41 14.59
C GLY A 153 -25.22 -2.82 13.36
N THR A 154 -25.64 -1.55 13.42
CA THR A 154 -26.21 -0.82 12.26
C THR A 154 -25.16 0.03 11.54
N SER A 155 -23.88 -0.24 11.74
CA SER A 155 -22.72 0.45 11.15
C SER A 155 -22.16 -0.29 9.93
N PRO A 156 -21.23 0.35 9.18
CA PRO A 156 -20.44 -0.29 8.15
C PRO A 156 -19.79 -1.59 8.64
N VAL A 157 -20.10 -2.67 7.95
CA VAL A 157 -19.51 -4.00 8.15
C VAL A 157 -18.38 -4.24 7.14
N ILE A 158 -18.49 -3.63 5.95
CA ILE A 158 -17.49 -3.72 4.89
C ILE A 158 -17.25 -2.31 4.36
N ILE A 159 -15.97 -1.93 4.19
CA ILE A 159 -15.55 -0.71 3.50
C ILE A 159 -14.59 -1.13 2.40
N SER A 160 -14.83 -0.67 1.17
CA SER A 160 -13.91 -0.86 0.06
C SER A 160 -13.68 0.48 -0.62
N LEU A 161 -12.44 0.81 -0.92
CA LEU A 161 -12.09 2.05 -1.60
C LEU A 161 -10.96 1.84 -2.61
N GLN A 162 -10.92 2.73 -3.59
CA GLN A 162 -9.83 2.90 -4.53
C GLN A 162 -9.27 4.30 -4.35
N ALA A 163 -7.98 4.38 -4.01
CA ALA A 163 -7.21 5.62 -4.01
C ALA A 163 -6.30 5.64 -5.24
N ASP A 164 -6.41 6.68 -6.05
CA ASP A 164 -5.57 6.87 -7.24
C ASP A 164 -4.53 7.95 -7.00
N PHE A 165 -3.33 7.73 -7.56
CA PHE A 165 -2.18 8.58 -7.36
C PHE A 165 -1.74 9.22 -8.68
N PRO A 166 -1.39 10.52 -8.66
CA PRO A 166 -0.67 11.12 -9.78
C PRO A 166 0.68 10.42 -9.98
N PHE A 167 0.95 10.03 -11.23
CA PHE A 167 2.15 9.33 -11.62
C PHE A 167 3.41 10.19 -11.35
N CYS A 168 4.32 9.69 -10.52
CA CYS A 168 5.57 10.35 -10.12
C CYS A 168 6.74 9.36 -10.06
N PRO A 169 7.24 8.88 -11.21
CA PRO A 169 8.35 7.94 -11.26
C PRO A 169 9.66 8.61 -10.81
N ALA A 170 10.60 7.79 -10.33
CA ALA A 170 11.91 8.26 -9.88
C ALA A 170 12.73 8.95 -11.00
N ALA A 171 12.49 8.56 -12.25
CA ALA A 171 13.12 9.13 -13.44
C ALA A 171 12.89 10.66 -13.61
N LEU A 172 11.82 11.22 -13.03
CA LEU A 172 11.60 12.68 -13.02
C LEU A 172 12.61 13.43 -12.13
N GLY A 173 13.35 12.71 -11.28
CA GLY A 173 14.38 13.24 -10.41
C GLY A 173 13.85 13.78 -9.08
N ARG A 174 14.78 13.97 -8.14
CA ARG A 174 14.47 14.32 -6.73
C ARG A 174 13.93 15.74 -6.53
N VAL A 175 14.05 16.60 -7.54
CA VAL A 175 13.56 17.99 -7.50
C VAL A 175 12.23 18.16 -8.23
N ALA A 176 11.68 17.09 -8.81
CA ALA A 176 10.36 17.13 -9.43
C ALA A 176 9.31 17.55 -8.39
N ALA A 177 8.33 18.36 -8.82
CA ALA A 177 7.29 18.86 -7.92
C ALA A 177 6.58 17.73 -7.17
N CYS A 178 6.30 16.61 -7.83
CA CYS A 178 5.65 15.45 -7.23
C CYS A 178 6.55 14.66 -6.23
N ALA A 179 7.88 14.83 -6.29
CA ALA A 179 8.84 14.21 -5.38
C ALA A 179 9.11 15.05 -4.12
N VAL A 180 8.85 16.37 -4.18
CA VAL A 180 9.09 17.31 -3.06
C VAL A 180 7.82 17.74 -2.33
N ASN A 181 6.69 17.84 -3.05
CA ASN A 181 5.41 18.22 -2.45
C ASN A 181 4.78 17.04 -1.70
N VAL A 182 3.87 17.31 -0.76
CA VAL A 182 3.11 16.25 -0.08
C VAL A 182 2.38 15.39 -1.13
N PRO A 183 2.53 14.06 -1.10
CA PRO A 183 1.86 13.20 -2.06
C PRO A 183 0.35 13.43 -2.04
N GLN A 184 -0.22 13.68 -3.21
CA GLN A 184 -1.66 13.82 -3.38
C GLN A 184 -2.24 12.49 -3.83
N PHE A 185 -3.49 12.22 -3.46
CA PHE A 185 -4.27 11.08 -3.94
C PHE A 185 -5.74 11.46 -3.98
N ASP A 186 -6.48 10.82 -4.88
CA ASP A 186 -7.92 10.99 -5.02
C ASP A 186 -8.62 9.67 -4.68
N ILE A 187 -9.72 9.72 -3.93
CA ILE A 187 -10.58 8.54 -3.73
C ILE A 187 -11.53 8.46 -4.92
N SER A 188 -11.21 7.62 -5.91
CA SER A 188 -12.00 7.51 -7.13
C SER A 188 -13.22 6.62 -6.98
N ASN A 189 -13.20 5.65 -6.08
CA ASN A 189 -14.35 4.80 -5.79
C ASN A 189 -14.40 4.47 -4.30
N SER A 190 -15.60 4.45 -3.73
CA SER A 190 -15.80 3.82 -2.43
C SER A 190 -17.14 3.10 -2.33
N PHE A 191 -17.15 2.06 -1.51
CA PHE A 191 -18.29 1.20 -1.28
C PHE A 191 -18.33 0.84 0.19
N VAL A 192 -19.51 0.93 0.78
CA VAL A 192 -19.72 0.54 2.16
C VAL A 192 -20.99 -0.29 2.28
N SER A 193 -20.85 -1.44 2.91
CA SER A 193 -21.99 -2.29 3.26
C SER A 193 -22.24 -2.21 4.75
N TYR A 194 -23.51 -2.02 5.10
CA TYR A 194 -24.04 -2.14 6.45
C TYR A 194 -24.74 -3.49 6.57
N SER A 195 -25.24 -3.82 7.77
CA SER A 195 -25.98 -5.07 8.00
C SER A 195 -27.33 -5.13 7.27
N ASN A 196 -27.92 -3.97 6.93
CA ASN A 196 -29.26 -3.86 6.34
C ASN A 196 -29.35 -2.98 5.07
N LEU A 197 -28.25 -2.38 4.63
CA LEU A 197 -28.22 -1.46 3.48
C LEU A 197 -26.79 -1.36 2.90
N THR A 198 -26.68 -0.93 1.65
CA THR A 198 -25.39 -0.71 0.99
C THR A 198 -25.37 0.71 0.41
N PHE A 199 -24.30 1.45 0.70
CA PHE A 199 -24.01 2.72 0.04
C PHE A 199 -22.84 2.53 -0.91
N LYS A 200 -23.03 2.97 -2.15
CA LYS A 200 -21.96 3.03 -3.14
C LYS A 200 -21.76 4.50 -3.45
N GLN A 201 -20.57 5.01 -3.12
CA GLN A 201 -20.17 6.33 -3.58
C GLN A 201 -19.35 6.12 -4.85
N TYR A 202 -19.91 6.52 -5.98
CA TYR A 202 -19.17 6.55 -7.23
C TYR A 202 -18.50 7.92 -7.37
N ALA A 203 -17.23 7.90 -7.82
CA ALA A 203 -16.37 9.02 -8.23
C ALA A 203 -16.41 10.31 -7.39
N ALA A 204 -15.25 10.77 -6.91
CA ALA A 204 -15.07 12.13 -6.36
C ALA A 204 -15.59 13.26 -7.28
N GLY A 205 -15.89 12.96 -8.56
CA GLY A 205 -16.54 13.87 -9.51
C GLY A 205 -18.07 13.90 -9.49
N ASP A 206 -18.76 13.02 -8.75
CA ASP A 206 -20.22 13.02 -8.66
C ASP A 206 -20.71 13.92 -7.50
N PRO A 207 -21.68 14.82 -7.73
CA PRO A 207 -22.18 15.71 -6.69
C PRO A 207 -22.88 14.92 -5.56
N LEU A 208 -22.68 15.39 -4.32
CA LEU A 208 -23.36 14.85 -3.15
C LEU A 208 -24.88 15.04 -3.28
N SER A 209 -25.65 14.02 -2.93
CA SER A 209 -27.12 14.05 -2.95
C SER A 209 -27.70 13.15 -1.87
N ASP A 210 -29.02 13.20 -1.68
CA ASP A 210 -29.73 12.31 -0.74
C ASP A 210 -29.52 10.82 -1.07
N THR A 211 -29.20 10.50 -2.33
CA THR A 211 -28.88 9.16 -2.82
C THR A 211 -27.37 8.90 -2.99
N ASN A 212 -26.52 9.91 -2.76
CA ASN A 212 -25.06 9.87 -2.90
C ASN A 212 -24.42 10.66 -1.76
N GLN A 213 -24.52 10.12 -0.54
CA GLN A 213 -23.96 10.74 0.66
C GLN A 213 -22.47 10.40 0.81
N PRO A 214 -21.66 11.29 1.41
CA PRO A 214 -20.27 10.99 1.68
C PRO A 214 -20.21 9.88 2.73
N VAL A 215 -19.65 8.73 2.35
CA VAL A 215 -19.63 7.56 3.24
C VAL A 215 -18.41 7.57 4.15
N ILE A 216 -17.34 8.25 3.72
CA ILE A 216 -16.15 8.47 4.51
C ILE A 216 -16.30 9.84 5.19
N THR A 217 -16.54 9.84 6.50
CA THR A 217 -16.57 11.06 7.33
C THR A 217 -15.15 11.52 7.64
N ASN A 218 -14.99 12.78 8.06
CA ASN A 218 -13.68 13.34 8.44
C ASN A 218 -12.96 12.48 9.50
N ASP A 219 -13.69 11.92 10.47
CA ASP A 219 -13.13 11.09 11.54
C ASP A 219 -12.50 9.78 11.04
N THR A 220 -13.01 9.23 9.93
CA THR A 220 -12.47 8.01 9.31
C THR A 220 -11.48 8.33 8.19
N PHE A 221 -11.67 9.48 7.52
CA PHE A 221 -10.85 9.92 6.41
C PHE A 221 -9.39 10.10 6.82
N ASP A 222 -9.11 10.80 7.92
CA ASP A 222 -7.73 11.10 8.35
C ASP A 222 -6.91 9.82 8.57
N VAL A 223 -7.53 8.82 9.19
CA VAL A 223 -6.87 7.54 9.48
C VAL A 223 -6.69 6.70 8.22
N LEU A 224 -7.70 6.64 7.36
CA LEU A 224 -7.58 6.01 6.05
C LEU A 224 -6.51 6.69 5.19
N ALA A 225 -6.44 8.01 5.21
CA ALA A 225 -5.43 8.79 4.51
C ALA A 225 -4.02 8.42 5.00
N ASN A 226 -3.82 8.26 6.30
CA ASN A 226 -2.54 7.81 6.84
C ASN A 226 -2.16 6.40 6.38
N VAL A 227 -3.11 5.46 6.31
CA VAL A 227 -2.88 4.12 5.73
C VAL A 227 -2.50 4.22 4.25
N ILE A 228 -3.28 4.98 3.47
CA ILE A 228 -3.06 5.18 2.01
C ILE A 228 -1.66 5.76 1.77
N GLN A 229 -1.29 6.83 2.49
CA GLN A 229 0.01 7.47 2.39
C GLN A 229 1.15 6.54 2.81
N THR A 230 0.96 5.76 3.89
CA THR A 230 1.94 4.76 4.34
C THR A 230 2.19 3.71 3.27
N MET A 231 1.12 3.20 2.67
CA MET A 231 1.22 2.19 1.61
C MET A 231 1.85 2.74 0.33
N ALA A 232 1.49 3.95 -0.09
CA ALA A 232 2.12 4.58 -1.25
C ALA A 232 3.62 4.83 -1.02
N ALA A 233 3.99 5.33 0.16
CA ALA A 233 5.38 5.53 0.55
C ALA A 233 6.18 4.23 0.56
N ALA A 234 5.56 3.14 1.02
CA ALA A 234 6.13 1.80 1.06
C ALA A 234 6.43 1.24 -0.33
N VAL A 235 5.43 1.29 -1.22
CA VAL A 235 5.54 0.80 -2.60
C VAL A 235 6.59 1.60 -3.34
N ARG A 236 6.60 2.94 -3.18
CA ARG A 236 7.64 3.80 -3.78
C ARG A 236 9.04 3.45 -3.31
N ILE A 237 9.24 3.18 -2.01
CA ILE A 237 10.54 2.68 -1.52
C ILE A 237 10.90 1.39 -2.22
N ASP A 238 9.97 0.42 -2.28
CA ASP A 238 10.22 -0.90 -2.86
C ASP A 238 10.58 -0.83 -4.34
N LEU A 239 9.92 0.05 -5.11
CA LEU A 239 10.22 0.32 -6.52
C LEU A 239 11.56 1.04 -6.73
N GLY A 240 12.22 1.50 -5.67
CA GLY A 240 13.48 2.24 -5.78
C GLY A 240 13.31 3.74 -5.97
N ASN A 241 12.18 4.31 -5.55
CA ASN A 241 11.88 5.74 -5.56
C ASN A 241 11.99 6.36 -4.15
N PRO A 242 13.20 6.77 -3.70
CA PRO A 242 13.42 7.43 -2.41
C PRO A 242 13.14 8.94 -2.52
N SER A 243 11.90 9.32 -2.86
CA SER A 243 11.52 10.74 -2.97
C SER A 243 11.74 11.49 -1.64
N PRO A 244 12.18 12.77 -1.67
CA PRO A 244 12.40 13.58 -0.45
C PRO A 244 11.17 13.73 0.46
N ASN A 245 9.97 13.70 -0.13
CA ASN A 245 8.67 13.73 0.56
C ASN A 245 8.25 12.37 1.16
N ASN A 246 9.07 11.32 1.03
CA ASN A 246 8.75 10.01 1.58
C ASN A 246 9.01 10.01 3.09
N PHE A 247 7.95 10.10 3.89
CA PHE A 247 8.05 10.24 5.34
C PHE A 247 8.69 9.02 6.04
N LEU A 248 8.68 7.83 5.42
CA LEU A 248 9.35 6.64 5.95
C LEU A 248 10.88 6.76 5.87
N LEU A 249 11.40 7.60 4.97
CA LEU A 249 12.83 7.91 4.84
C LEU A 249 13.20 9.26 5.48
N ASN A 250 12.24 10.16 5.61
CA ASN A 250 12.45 11.52 6.10
C ASN A 250 11.42 11.90 7.16
N SER A 251 11.81 11.87 8.44
CA SER A 251 10.89 12.19 9.54
C SER A 251 10.43 13.64 9.57
N THR A 252 11.16 14.56 8.91
CA THR A 252 10.83 16.00 8.93
C THR A 252 9.54 16.33 8.18
N VAL A 253 9.12 15.47 7.25
CA VAL A 253 7.89 15.65 6.47
C VAL A 253 6.68 14.92 7.07
N ILE A 254 6.85 14.22 8.20
CA ILE A 254 5.74 13.54 8.89
C ILE A 254 4.59 14.52 9.22
N PRO A 255 4.83 15.69 9.85
CA PRO A 255 3.73 16.58 10.27
C PRO A 255 2.93 17.17 9.11
N SER A 256 3.51 17.22 7.91
CA SER A 256 2.84 17.70 6.70
C SER A 256 2.22 16.59 5.86
N THR A 257 2.58 15.33 6.11
CA THR A 257 2.15 14.17 5.29
C THR A 257 1.11 13.31 6.00
N LEU A 258 1.25 13.13 7.32
CA LEU A 258 0.35 12.33 8.14
C LEU A 258 -0.53 13.23 9.01
N PHE A 259 -1.79 12.85 9.14
CA PHE A 259 -2.72 13.46 10.08
C PHE A 259 -2.32 13.10 11.52
N ALA A 260 -2.31 14.10 12.42
CA ALA A 260 -1.80 13.98 13.79
C ALA A 260 -2.61 13.04 14.70
N THR A 261 -3.77 12.60 14.25
CA THR A 261 -4.67 11.65 14.92
C THR A 261 -4.15 10.20 14.91
N PHE A 262 -2.87 9.99 14.59
CA PHE A 262 -2.29 8.68 14.30
C PHE A 262 -0.99 8.34 15.07
N PRO A 263 -0.90 7.14 15.68
CA PRO A 263 -2.03 6.32 16.14
C PRO A 263 -2.78 7.04 17.28
N GLU A 264 -4.02 6.65 17.55
CA GLU A 264 -4.71 7.22 18.71
C GLU A 264 -3.98 6.84 20.00
N THR A 265 -3.35 7.80 20.67
CA THR A 265 -3.25 7.72 22.12
C THR A 265 -4.65 7.98 22.64
N VAL A 266 -5.52 6.96 22.70
CA VAL A 266 -6.79 7.11 23.41
C VAL A 266 -6.44 7.40 24.87
N PRO A 267 -6.67 8.61 25.40
CA PRO A 267 -6.54 8.83 26.83
C PRO A 267 -7.79 8.18 27.44
N GLY A 268 -7.69 6.91 27.87
CA GLY A 268 -8.78 6.28 28.63
C GLY A 268 -8.95 4.76 28.57
N VAL A 269 -8.24 4.01 27.71
CA VAL A 269 -8.48 2.54 27.59
C VAL A 269 -7.54 1.68 28.45
N TYR A 270 -6.54 2.28 29.11
CA TYR A 270 -5.72 1.62 30.14
C TYR A 270 -5.88 2.25 31.53
N SER A 271 -7.10 2.58 31.92
CA SER A 271 -7.41 2.85 33.33
C SER A 271 -8.68 2.14 33.77
N THR A 272 -8.60 0.81 33.96
CA THR A 272 -9.34 0.11 35.01
C THR A 272 -8.77 -1.31 35.17
N SER A 273 -7.80 -1.45 36.08
CA SER A 273 -7.78 -2.37 37.23
C SER A 273 -6.35 -2.55 37.72
#